data_AF-A0A0Q4QK11-F1
#
_entry.id   AF-A0A0Q4QK11-F1
#
_cell.length_a   1.000
_cell.length_b   1.000
_cell.length_c   1.000
_cell.angle_alpha   90.00
_cell.angle_beta   90.00
_cell.angle_gamma   90.00
#
_symmetry.space_group_name_H-M   'P 1'
#
loop_
_entity.id
_entity.type
_entity.pdbx_description
1 polymer ?
#
loop_
_entity_poly.entity_id
_entity_poly.type
_entity_poly.pdbx_seq_one_letter_code
_entity_poly.pdbx_strand_id
1 'polypeptide(L)'
;MYIRKPRISRCPVLSLLALALASSVALPALAADPACLVWDPATQSWVANPALDTNQGTESGVENTTCSASATTSGYQNNASGSGNAYGWRNFVAGTGSSAFGSSNSASGPFSNAFGYLNIATGTASNAFGYKNDASGNMGSAFGYMGEASGTGSIVLSGWYDLNGDGVWNPGETSTASGAGSVAVGAAVSASGEAASAVGVGSKASADYGTAIGGFNTANGMLSSAVGYTNTANGWGSSAFGAFNVANAQYSSAFGYASHADNIGSTAIGYMAVADRDYAVAVGRTGGEQQIIHLADGTQATDAVNLRQLQAGNASALAAANAYTDAKVASAAGTAADVALDAAKSYADAGDAATLASANAYTDAQVASVAGAALGGAKDYTDVREDMAAGDAATLATSKSYTDTSATQTLASSRTYTDQKFAAWNDQFTQFRSDLDRRLGHMDARIDRLGAMGGAMAAAALNTAGLPGQNRVGVGVGMQGGRSALAVGYQRIVAPNASVSLSGAFSGSERGVSAGAGFSW
;
A
#
# COMPACT_ATOMS: atom_id res chain seq x y z
N MET A 1 -106.92 -11.09 1.68
CA MET A 1 -107.35 -9.72 2.04
C MET A 1 -106.07 -8.89 2.08
N TYR A 2 -105.66 -8.09 1.10
CA TYR A 2 -106.35 -7.08 0.28
C TYR A 2 -105.63 -6.97 -1.08
N ILE A 3 -106.40 -7.01 -2.18
CA ILE A 3 -105.94 -6.68 -3.53
C ILE A 3 -105.96 -5.14 -3.67
N ARG A 4 -104.87 -4.52 -4.13
CA ARG A 4 -104.89 -3.15 -4.65
C ARG A 4 -104.39 -3.10 -6.10
N LYS A 5 -105.33 -2.85 -7.00
CA LYS A 5 -105.13 -2.45 -8.40
C LYS A 5 -104.45 -1.07 -8.48
N PRO A 6 -103.58 -0.82 -9.47
CA PRO A 6 -103.33 0.53 -9.96
C PRO A 6 -104.37 0.93 -11.02
N ARG A 7 -104.87 2.16 -10.91
CA ARG A 7 -105.78 2.81 -11.87
C ARG A 7 -104.97 3.28 -13.08
N ILE A 8 -105.39 2.86 -14.27
CA ILE A 8 -104.98 3.43 -15.55
C ILE A 8 -105.68 4.79 -15.68
N SER A 9 -104.90 5.88 -15.77
CA SER A 9 -105.40 7.22 -16.08
C SER A 9 -105.26 7.49 -17.57
N ARG A 10 -106.23 8.22 -18.10
CA ARG A 10 -106.52 8.45 -19.52
C ARG A 10 -105.49 9.35 -20.22
N CYS A 11 -105.34 9.09 -21.52
CA CYS A 11 -104.74 9.97 -22.54
C CYS A 11 -105.32 11.40 -22.53
N PRO A 12 -104.64 12.31 -23.24
CA PRO A 12 -105.29 12.90 -24.41
C PRO A 12 -104.47 12.68 -25.69
N VAL A 13 -105.19 12.24 -26.72
CA VAL A 13 -104.80 12.22 -28.13
C VAL A 13 -105.29 13.53 -28.77
N LEU A 14 -104.41 14.23 -29.50
CA LEU A 14 -104.74 15.11 -30.63
C LEU A 14 -103.86 14.57 -31.78
N SER A 15 -104.34 13.80 -32.76
CA SER A 15 -105.34 14.04 -33.81
C SER A 15 -104.88 15.04 -34.87
N LEU A 16 -104.55 14.54 -36.06
CA LEU A 16 -105.21 14.92 -37.31
C LEU A 16 -104.85 13.94 -38.45
N LEU A 17 -105.73 12.94 -38.58
CA LEU A 17 -105.98 12.16 -39.77
C LEU A 17 -107.00 12.96 -40.61
N ALA A 18 -106.81 13.06 -41.93
CA ALA A 18 -107.83 13.54 -42.85
C ALA A 18 -108.26 12.40 -43.78
N LEU A 19 -109.59 12.16 -43.81
CA LEU A 19 -110.43 11.59 -44.90
C LEU A 19 -110.04 10.21 -45.50
N ALA A 20 -110.93 9.23 -45.72
CA ALA A 20 -112.33 9.31 -46.09
C ALA A 20 -113.08 7.99 -45.80
N LEU A 21 -114.40 8.10 -45.57
CA LEU A 21 -115.36 7.01 -45.72
C LEU A 21 -115.61 6.74 -47.21
N ALA A 22 -115.54 5.48 -47.62
CA ALA A 22 -116.43 4.90 -48.63
C ALA A 22 -116.39 3.37 -48.52
N SER A 23 -117.48 2.78 -48.03
CA SER A 23 -117.78 1.35 -48.14
C SER A 23 -118.83 1.19 -49.23
N SER A 24 -118.42 0.79 -50.42
CA SER A 24 -119.32 0.31 -51.48
C SER A 24 -118.59 -0.74 -52.28
N VAL A 25 -119.21 -1.93 -52.36
CA VAL A 25 -118.69 -3.15 -52.97
C VAL A 25 -118.21 -2.87 -54.40
N ALA A 26 -116.89 -2.89 -54.59
CA ALA A 26 -116.25 -3.02 -55.88
C ALA A 26 -115.63 -4.42 -55.95
N LEU A 27 -115.67 -5.00 -57.15
CA LEU A 27 -114.88 -6.16 -57.60
C LEU A 27 -113.46 -6.14 -57.01
N PRO A 28 -112.73 -7.27 -56.89
CA PRO A 28 -111.37 -7.21 -56.38
C PRO A 28 -110.59 -6.23 -57.26
N ALA A 29 -110.35 -5.03 -56.72
CA ALA A 29 -109.44 -4.09 -57.32
C ALA A 29 -108.12 -4.85 -57.27
N LEU A 30 -107.66 -5.30 -58.45
CA LEU A 30 -106.27 -5.65 -58.66
C LEU A 30 -105.47 -4.56 -57.95
N ALA A 31 -104.81 -4.91 -56.86
CA ALA A 31 -104.07 -3.95 -56.07
C ALA A 31 -103.13 -3.23 -57.04
N ALA A 32 -103.28 -1.91 -57.18
CA ALA A 32 -102.48 -1.15 -58.11
C ALA A 32 -101.01 -1.35 -57.74
N ASP A 33 -100.16 -1.59 -58.75
CA ASP A 33 -98.74 -1.74 -58.53
C ASP A 33 -98.17 -0.50 -57.80
N PRO A 34 -97.12 -0.65 -56.98
CA PRO A 34 -96.43 0.49 -56.40
C PRO A 34 -96.02 1.51 -57.49
N ALA A 35 -96.09 2.79 -57.17
CA ALA A 35 -95.73 3.82 -58.15
C ALA A 35 -94.24 3.77 -58.49
N CYS A 36 -93.90 4.08 -59.75
CA CYS A 36 -92.54 4.40 -60.13
C CYS A 36 -92.02 5.60 -59.34
N LEU A 37 -90.82 5.49 -58.77
CA LEU A 37 -90.21 6.51 -57.94
C LEU A 37 -89.01 7.15 -58.64
N VAL A 38 -88.86 8.45 -58.46
CA VAL A 38 -87.68 9.22 -58.90
C VAL A 38 -87.09 9.98 -57.72
N TRP A 39 -85.78 10.18 -57.72
CA TRP A 39 -85.12 10.95 -56.67
C TRP A 39 -85.38 12.44 -56.87
N ASP A 40 -86.01 13.08 -55.90
CA ASP A 40 -86.15 14.53 -55.86
C ASP A 40 -85.02 15.15 -55.03
N PRO A 41 -84.06 15.85 -55.67
CA PRO A 41 -82.94 16.46 -54.96
C PRO A 41 -83.37 17.63 -54.05
N ALA A 42 -84.54 18.23 -54.27
CA ALA A 42 -85.02 19.35 -53.44
C ALA A 42 -85.54 18.88 -52.08
N THR A 43 -86.25 17.75 -52.06
CA THR A 43 -86.79 17.15 -50.83
C THR A 43 -85.91 16.05 -50.23
N GLN A 44 -84.82 15.68 -50.93
CA GLN A 44 -83.94 14.56 -50.59
C GLN A 44 -84.75 13.26 -50.36
N SER A 45 -85.74 13.02 -51.20
CA SER A 45 -86.67 11.92 -51.04
C SER A 45 -87.06 11.29 -52.38
N TRP A 46 -87.47 10.02 -52.31
CA TRP A 46 -88.04 9.32 -53.45
C TRP A 46 -89.51 9.70 -53.59
N VAL A 47 -89.87 10.32 -54.72
CA VAL A 47 -91.23 10.78 -55.01
C VAL A 47 -91.84 10.00 -56.16
N ALA A 48 -93.15 9.78 -56.10
CA ALA A 48 -93.87 9.11 -57.17
C ALA A 48 -93.84 9.93 -58.46
N ASN A 49 -93.50 9.29 -59.58
CA ASN A 49 -93.58 9.87 -60.91
C ASN A 49 -94.72 9.19 -61.68
N PRO A 50 -95.92 9.81 -61.73
CA PRO A 50 -97.08 9.21 -62.38
C PRO A 50 -96.97 9.17 -63.92
N ALA A 51 -95.93 9.77 -64.51
CA ALA A 51 -95.71 9.72 -65.95
C ALA A 51 -95.03 8.40 -66.41
N LEU A 52 -94.48 7.61 -65.50
CA LEU A 52 -93.84 6.34 -65.80
C LEU A 52 -94.84 5.19 -65.65
N ASP A 53 -94.89 4.33 -66.67
CA ASP A 53 -95.64 3.07 -66.61
C ASP A 53 -94.97 2.12 -65.59
N THR A 54 -95.81 1.41 -64.82
CA THR A 54 -95.39 0.54 -63.73
C THR A 54 -95.07 -0.89 -64.19
N ASN A 55 -95.21 -1.21 -65.48
CA ASN A 55 -95.07 -2.58 -66.03
C ASN A 55 -94.09 -2.70 -67.23
N GLN A 56 -93.08 -1.83 -67.32
CA GLN A 56 -92.25 -1.73 -68.53
C GLN A 56 -91.31 -2.93 -68.74
N GLY A 57 -90.95 -3.65 -67.68
CA GLY A 57 -89.97 -4.72 -67.67
C GLY A 57 -90.59 -6.11 -67.44
N THR A 58 -89.80 -7.03 -66.88
CA THR A 58 -90.29 -8.38 -66.54
C THR A 58 -90.82 -8.39 -65.10
N GLU A 59 -92.09 -8.76 -64.93
CA GLU A 59 -92.74 -8.83 -63.62
C GLU A 59 -93.31 -10.22 -63.38
N SER A 60 -92.95 -10.81 -62.25
CA SER A 60 -93.48 -12.12 -61.83
C SER A 60 -93.94 -12.07 -60.38
N GLY A 61 -95.17 -12.49 -60.10
CA GLY A 61 -95.75 -12.43 -58.75
C GLY A 61 -96.79 -11.32 -58.62
N VAL A 62 -96.82 -10.63 -57.48
CA VAL A 62 -97.95 -9.76 -57.08
C VAL A 62 -97.44 -8.37 -56.66
N GLU A 63 -98.09 -7.32 -57.15
CA GLU A 63 -97.81 -5.91 -56.80
C GLU A 63 -96.34 -5.52 -57.04
N ASN A 64 -95.71 -6.02 -58.11
CA ASN A 64 -94.35 -5.60 -58.44
C ASN A 64 -94.40 -4.46 -59.46
N THR A 65 -93.36 -3.63 -59.46
CA THR A 65 -93.23 -2.46 -60.34
C THR A 65 -91.93 -2.51 -61.11
N THR A 66 -91.98 -2.29 -62.41
CA THR A 66 -90.82 -2.10 -63.30
C THR A 66 -91.02 -0.84 -64.13
N CYS A 67 -90.08 0.10 -64.00
CA CYS A 67 -90.17 1.41 -64.67
C CYS A 67 -89.20 1.56 -65.84
N SER A 68 -88.56 0.46 -66.24
CA SER A 68 -87.61 0.36 -67.34
C SER A 68 -87.72 -1.01 -68.01
N ALA A 69 -87.57 -1.05 -69.33
CA ALA A 69 -87.60 -2.30 -70.11
C ALA A 69 -86.55 -3.33 -69.70
N SER A 70 -85.46 -2.89 -69.08
CA SER A 70 -84.36 -3.75 -68.62
C SER A 70 -84.50 -4.16 -67.14
N ALA A 71 -85.57 -3.74 -66.46
CA ALA A 71 -85.82 -4.11 -65.07
C ALA A 71 -86.48 -5.48 -64.96
N THR A 72 -86.11 -6.26 -63.94
CA THR A 72 -86.75 -7.53 -63.63
C THR A 72 -87.17 -7.55 -62.17
N THR A 73 -88.43 -7.87 -61.91
CA THR A 73 -88.94 -8.07 -60.56
C THR A 73 -89.61 -9.42 -60.42
N SER A 74 -89.40 -10.07 -59.28
CA SER A 74 -90.10 -11.31 -58.95
C SER A 74 -90.38 -11.45 -57.47
N GLY A 75 -91.63 -11.75 -57.11
CA GLY A 75 -92.08 -11.92 -55.73
C GLY A 75 -93.26 -11.00 -55.39
N TYR A 76 -93.18 -10.31 -54.24
CA TYR A 76 -94.27 -9.48 -53.72
C TYR A 76 -93.80 -8.06 -53.39
N GLN A 77 -94.50 -7.04 -53.91
CA GLN A 77 -94.25 -5.62 -53.59
C GLN A 77 -92.84 -5.11 -53.92
N ASN A 78 -92.15 -5.71 -54.88
CA ASN A 78 -90.83 -5.20 -55.30
C ASN A 78 -91.00 -4.02 -56.25
N ASN A 79 -90.15 -3.00 -56.12
CA ASN A 79 -90.18 -1.83 -56.99
C ASN A 79 -88.81 -1.61 -57.61
N ALA A 80 -88.70 -1.93 -58.90
CA ALA A 80 -87.55 -1.60 -59.74
C ALA A 80 -87.86 -0.32 -60.55
N SER A 81 -87.74 0.82 -59.86
CA SER A 81 -87.82 2.15 -60.46
C SER A 81 -86.63 2.47 -61.37
N GLY A 82 -85.49 1.85 -61.11
CA GLY A 82 -84.31 1.89 -61.98
C GLY A 82 -84.21 0.68 -62.90
N SER A 83 -83.19 0.67 -63.76
CA SER A 83 -82.87 -0.47 -64.63
C SER A 83 -82.11 -1.56 -63.85
N GLY A 84 -82.77 -2.28 -62.95
CA GLY A 84 -82.14 -3.29 -62.10
C GLY A 84 -83.06 -4.46 -61.75
N ASN A 85 -82.60 -5.32 -60.86
CA ASN A 85 -83.26 -6.57 -60.50
C ASN A 85 -83.73 -6.58 -59.05
N ALA A 86 -85.01 -6.86 -58.80
CA ALA A 86 -85.57 -6.94 -57.44
C ALA A 86 -86.29 -8.29 -57.22
N TYR A 87 -85.77 -9.13 -56.32
CA TYR A 87 -86.28 -10.47 -56.07
C TYR A 87 -86.65 -10.67 -54.60
N GLY A 88 -87.89 -11.09 -54.33
CA GLY A 88 -88.37 -11.44 -52.99
C GLY A 88 -89.50 -10.53 -52.51
N TRP A 89 -89.37 -9.92 -51.33
CA TRP A 89 -90.43 -9.15 -50.68
C TRP A 89 -90.04 -7.70 -50.46
N ARG A 90 -90.79 -6.73 -51.00
CA ARG A 90 -90.62 -5.29 -50.71
C ARG A 90 -89.22 -4.74 -50.97
N ASN A 91 -88.50 -5.25 -51.97
CA ASN A 91 -87.21 -4.67 -52.33
C ASN A 91 -87.41 -3.42 -53.20
N PHE A 92 -86.55 -2.44 -53.03
CA PHE A 92 -86.51 -1.21 -53.81
C PHE A 92 -85.20 -1.11 -54.59
N VAL A 93 -85.30 -0.88 -55.90
CA VAL A 93 -84.17 -0.84 -56.82
C VAL A 93 -84.32 0.39 -57.70
N ALA A 94 -83.44 1.37 -57.49
CA ALA A 94 -83.46 2.62 -58.25
C ALA A 94 -82.17 2.86 -59.05
N GLY A 95 -81.09 2.19 -58.69
CA GLY A 95 -79.82 2.30 -59.41
C GLY A 95 -79.85 1.56 -60.74
N THR A 96 -79.25 2.14 -61.77
CA THR A 96 -78.98 1.40 -63.02
C THR A 96 -78.02 0.24 -62.76
N GLY A 97 -78.34 -0.95 -63.26
CA GLY A 97 -77.53 -2.16 -63.07
C GLY A 97 -77.47 -2.67 -61.64
N SER A 98 -78.36 -2.20 -60.76
CA SER A 98 -78.38 -2.60 -59.35
C SER A 98 -79.21 -3.86 -59.12
N SER A 99 -78.95 -4.55 -58.01
CA SER A 99 -79.67 -5.78 -57.65
C SER A 99 -80.05 -5.78 -56.18
N ALA A 100 -81.30 -6.15 -55.89
CA ALA A 100 -81.78 -6.39 -54.54
C ALA A 100 -82.43 -7.77 -54.43
N PHE A 101 -81.98 -8.59 -53.48
CA PHE A 101 -82.51 -9.95 -53.27
C PHE A 101 -82.83 -10.18 -51.80
N GLY A 102 -84.01 -10.74 -51.53
CA GLY A 102 -84.48 -11.04 -50.18
C GLY A 102 -85.65 -10.15 -49.80
N SER A 103 -85.57 -9.48 -48.65
CA SER A 103 -86.70 -8.79 -48.06
C SER A 103 -86.35 -7.36 -47.61
N SER A 104 -87.09 -6.37 -48.10
CA SER A 104 -86.98 -4.96 -47.67
C SER A 104 -85.59 -4.33 -47.90
N ASN A 105 -84.87 -4.77 -48.93
CA ASN A 105 -83.59 -4.15 -49.28
C ASN A 105 -83.79 -2.95 -50.19
N SER A 106 -82.86 -1.99 -50.17
CA SER A 106 -82.85 -0.81 -51.02
C SER A 106 -81.51 -0.69 -51.75
N ALA A 107 -81.49 -0.91 -53.06
CA ALA A 107 -80.33 -0.74 -53.93
C ALA A 107 -80.55 0.47 -54.85
N SER A 108 -80.12 1.66 -54.40
CA SER A 108 -80.40 2.93 -55.09
C SER A 108 -79.18 3.55 -55.77
N GLY A 109 -77.96 3.14 -55.38
CA GLY A 109 -76.75 3.56 -56.08
C GLY A 109 -76.60 2.85 -57.43
N PRO A 110 -76.04 3.49 -58.47
CA PRO A 110 -75.71 2.79 -59.73
C PRO A 110 -74.79 1.59 -59.44
N PHE A 111 -75.07 0.43 -60.05
CA PHE A 111 -74.35 -0.83 -59.85
C PHE A 111 -74.32 -1.35 -58.40
N SER A 112 -75.22 -0.88 -57.53
CA SER A 112 -75.28 -1.31 -56.13
C SER A 112 -75.95 -2.67 -55.94
N ASN A 113 -75.60 -3.36 -54.86
CA ASN A 113 -76.07 -4.70 -54.54
C ASN A 113 -76.57 -4.76 -53.10
N ALA A 114 -77.81 -5.18 -52.87
CA ALA A 114 -78.39 -5.31 -51.53
C ALA A 114 -79.06 -6.69 -51.34
N PHE A 115 -78.45 -7.56 -50.52
CA PHE A 115 -78.86 -8.96 -50.38
C PHE A 115 -79.13 -9.33 -48.92
N GLY A 116 -80.31 -9.87 -48.63
CA GLY A 116 -80.71 -10.31 -47.30
C GLY A 116 -81.95 -9.57 -46.79
N TYR A 117 -81.86 -8.95 -45.62
CA TYR A 117 -82.98 -8.24 -44.99
C TYR A 117 -82.60 -6.81 -44.55
N LEU A 118 -83.42 -5.82 -44.94
CA LEU A 118 -83.25 -4.40 -44.55
C LEU A 118 -81.91 -3.75 -44.95
N ASN A 119 -81.20 -4.27 -45.94
CA ASN A 119 -79.93 -3.66 -46.36
C ASN A 119 -80.16 -2.43 -47.23
N ILE A 120 -79.29 -1.44 -47.10
CA ILE A 120 -79.29 -0.18 -47.86
C ILE A 120 -77.96 -0.09 -48.60
N ALA A 121 -78.01 0.01 -49.92
CA ALA A 121 -76.86 0.19 -50.80
C ALA A 121 -77.10 1.44 -51.68
N THR A 122 -76.66 2.59 -51.18
CA THR A 122 -76.92 3.90 -51.81
C THR A 122 -75.69 4.45 -52.55
N GLY A 123 -74.48 3.98 -52.20
CA GLY A 123 -73.25 4.35 -52.89
C GLY A 123 -73.15 3.73 -54.29
N THR A 124 -72.42 4.37 -55.19
CA THR A 124 -72.13 3.79 -56.52
C THR A 124 -71.28 2.54 -56.36
N ALA A 125 -71.64 1.43 -57.01
CA ALA A 125 -70.99 0.12 -56.88
C ALA A 125 -70.87 -0.39 -55.43
N SER A 126 -71.78 0.03 -54.55
CA SER A 126 -71.82 -0.39 -53.15
C SER A 126 -72.43 -1.79 -52.98
N ASN A 127 -72.07 -2.45 -51.87
CA ASN A 127 -72.43 -3.84 -51.60
C ASN A 127 -72.92 -3.97 -50.15
N ALA A 128 -74.18 -4.32 -49.93
CA ALA A 128 -74.75 -4.52 -48.60
C ALA A 128 -75.34 -5.93 -48.48
N PHE A 129 -74.79 -6.76 -47.61
CA PHE A 129 -75.12 -8.19 -47.51
C PHE A 129 -75.37 -8.62 -46.06
N GLY A 130 -76.56 -9.16 -45.78
CA GLY A 130 -76.92 -9.69 -44.46
C GLY A 130 -78.16 -9.02 -43.87
N TYR A 131 -78.07 -8.51 -42.65
CA TYR A 131 -79.17 -7.87 -41.93
C TYR A 131 -78.85 -6.40 -41.63
N LYS A 132 -79.67 -5.48 -42.16
CA LYS A 132 -79.68 -4.05 -41.82
C LYS A 132 -78.32 -3.35 -42.00
N ASN A 133 -77.55 -3.74 -43.02
CA ASN A 133 -76.30 -3.07 -43.35
C ASN A 133 -76.55 -1.82 -44.19
N ASP A 134 -75.73 -0.79 -44.02
CA ASP A 134 -75.72 0.45 -44.80
C ASP A 134 -74.38 0.57 -45.54
N ALA A 135 -74.41 0.48 -46.86
CA ALA A 135 -73.29 0.73 -47.75
C ALA A 135 -73.55 2.02 -48.56
N SER A 136 -73.34 3.16 -47.92
CA SER A 136 -73.56 4.49 -48.50
C SER A 136 -72.33 5.09 -49.16
N GLY A 137 -71.13 4.61 -48.83
CA GLY A 137 -69.89 5.00 -49.51
C GLY A 137 -69.84 4.47 -50.94
N ASN A 138 -69.30 5.26 -51.87
CA ASN A 138 -69.00 4.77 -53.23
C ASN A 138 -67.99 3.63 -53.14
N MET A 139 -68.27 2.49 -53.78
CA MET A 139 -67.50 1.25 -53.65
C MET A 139 -67.43 0.70 -52.21
N GLY A 140 -68.28 1.21 -51.32
CA GLY A 140 -68.38 0.75 -49.93
C GLY A 140 -69.02 -0.63 -49.87
N SER A 141 -68.52 -1.48 -48.98
CA SER A 141 -69.03 -2.84 -48.82
C SER A 141 -69.29 -3.17 -47.36
N ALA A 142 -70.55 -3.42 -47.00
CA ALA A 142 -70.98 -3.78 -45.66
C ALA A 142 -71.56 -5.19 -45.63
N PHE A 143 -70.99 -6.05 -44.80
CA PHE A 143 -71.38 -7.45 -44.62
C PHE A 143 -71.71 -7.74 -43.16
N GLY A 144 -72.69 -8.60 -42.92
CA GLY A 144 -73.02 -9.11 -41.59
C GLY A 144 -74.29 -8.47 -41.00
N TYR A 145 -74.18 -7.93 -39.79
CA TYR A 145 -75.31 -7.41 -39.01
C TYR A 145 -75.05 -5.96 -38.60
N MET A 146 -75.88 -5.06 -39.12
CA MET A 146 -75.90 -3.64 -38.76
C MET A 146 -74.58 -2.89 -38.98
N GLY A 147 -73.80 -3.26 -40.01
CA GLY A 147 -72.57 -2.55 -40.38
C GLY A 147 -72.83 -1.30 -41.23
N GLU A 148 -71.99 -0.28 -41.08
CA GLU A 148 -72.07 0.97 -41.85
C GLU A 148 -70.75 1.28 -42.60
N ALA A 149 -70.75 1.09 -43.92
CA ALA A 149 -69.65 1.42 -44.82
C ALA A 149 -69.93 2.74 -45.56
N SER A 150 -69.72 3.88 -44.88
CA SER A 150 -70.01 5.23 -45.41
C SER A 150 -68.82 5.90 -46.10
N GLY A 151 -67.59 5.44 -45.86
CA GLY A 151 -66.40 5.93 -46.57
C GLY A 151 -66.30 5.39 -48.00
N THR A 152 -65.73 6.16 -48.92
CA THR A 152 -65.43 5.68 -50.29
C THR A 152 -64.47 4.48 -50.24
N GLY A 153 -64.82 3.35 -50.85
CA GLY A 153 -64.02 2.12 -50.83
C GLY A 153 -63.89 1.48 -49.46
N SER A 154 -64.71 1.90 -48.48
CA SER A 154 -64.66 1.36 -47.13
C SER A 154 -65.22 -0.07 -47.08
N ILE A 155 -64.72 -0.86 -46.13
CA ILE A 155 -65.16 -2.24 -45.93
C ILE A 155 -65.56 -2.43 -44.47
N VAL A 156 -66.76 -2.97 -44.27
CA VAL A 156 -67.26 -3.39 -42.96
C VAL A 156 -67.61 -4.87 -42.99
N LEU A 157 -67.04 -5.64 -42.05
CA LEU A 157 -67.51 -6.97 -41.70
C LEU A 157 -67.96 -6.93 -40.25
N SER A 158 -69.27 -6.94 -40.03
CA SER A 158 -69.88 -6.48 -38.79
C SER A 158 -70.59 -7.55 -37.98
N GLY A 159 -70.73 -7.24 -36.69
CA GLY A 159 -71.71 -7.82 -35.77
C GLY A 159 -72.15 -6.76 -34.74
N TRP A 160 -73.07 -7.13 -33.86
CA TRP A 160 -73.46 -6.32 -32.71
C TRP A 160 -72.73 -6.79 -31.45
N TYR A 161 -72.27 -5.84 -30.64
CA TYR A 161 -71.70 -6.11 -29.33
C TYR A 161 -72.30 -5.16 -28.30
N ASP A 162 -73.07 -5.74 -27.38
CA ASP A 162 -73.69 -5.04 -26.26
C ASP A 162 -72.60 -4.56 -25.28
N LEU A 163 -72.24 -3.27 -25.36
CA LEU A 163 -71.14 -2.69 -24.60
C LEU A 163 -71.51 -2.46 -23.13
N ASN A 164 -72.78 -2.18 -22.86
CA ASN A 164 -73.27 -1.83 -21.52
C ASN A 164 -74.07 -2.96 -20.84
N GLY A 165 -74.36 -4.05 -21.56
CA GLY A 165 -75.06 -5.22 -21.07
C GLY A 165 -76.57 -5.03 -20.90
N ASP A 166 -77.17 -4.02 -21.53
CA ASP A 166 -78.60 -3.71 -21.38
C ASP A 166 -79.51 -4.44 -22.39
N GLY A 167 -78.91 -5.14 -23.37
CA GLY A 167 -79.62 -5.86 -24.42
C GLY A 167 -80.31 -4.95 -25.44
N VAL A 168 -80.01 -3.65 -25.45
CA VAL A 168 -80.56 -2.65 -26.36
C VAL A 168 -79.45 -2.16 -27.28
N TRP A 169 -79.78 -1.98 -28.55
CA TRP A 169 -78.83 -1.38 -29.48
C TRP A 169 -78.54 0.08 -29.10
N ASN A 170 -77.25 0.40 -28.94
CA ASN A 170 -76.75 1.75 -28.74
C ASN A 170 -75.81 2.19 -29.87
N PRO A 171 -75.71 3.51 -30.14
CA PRO A 171 -74.66 4.05 -31.01
C PRO A 171 -73.27 3.63 -30.52
N GLY A 172 -72.45 3.08 -31.44
CA GLY A 172 -71.11 2.59 -31.14
C GLY A 172 -71.01 1.09 -30.82
N GLU A 173 -72.14 0.37 -30.74
CA GLU A 173 -72.16 -1.09 -30.55
C GLU A 173 -72.13 -1.90 -31.85
N THR A 174 -72.18 -1.20 -32.98
CA THR A 174 -72.08 -1.74 -34.33
C THR A 174 -70.80 -1.26 -34.99
N SER A 175 -70.46 -1.87 -36.13
CA SER A 175 -69.21 -1.56 -36.82
C SER A 175 -69.39 -0.52 -37.92
N THR A 176 -68.54 0.49 -37.92
CA THR A 176 -68.58 1.62 -38.86
C THR A 176 -67.20 1.82 -39.49
N ALA A 177 -67.17 1.95 -40.82
CA ALA A 177 -66.02 2.38 -41.60
C ALA A 177 -66.38 3.65 -42.37
N SER A 178 -66.10 4.81 -41.79
CA SER A 178 -66.47 6.13 -42.34
C SER A 178 -65.31 6.82 -43.07
N GLY A 179 -64.07 6.39 -42.84
CA GLY A 179 -62.90 6.91 -43.55
C GLY A 179 -62.81 6.35 -44.98
N ALA A 180 -62.28 7.14 -45.92
CA ALA A 180 -62.04 6.65 -47.28
C ALA A 180 -61.02 5.50 -47.25
N GLY A 181 -61.30 4.38 -47.90
CA GLY A 181 -60.47 3.17 -47.89
C GLY A 181 -60.32 2.50 -46.53
N SER A 182 -61.15 2.88 -45.54
CA SER A 182 -61.06 2.33 -44.19
C SER A 182 -61.65 0.92 -44.09
N VAL A 183 -61.15 0.15 -43.13
CA VAL A 183 -61.56 -1.25 -42.91
C VAL A 183 -61.97 -1.41 -41.45
N ALA A 184 -63.21 -1.83 -41.21
CA ALA A 184 -63.73 -2.18 -39.88
C ALA A 184 -64.21 -3.64 -39.86
N VAL A 185 -63.53 -4.49 -39.09
CA VAL A 185 -63.85 -5.93 -39.00
C VAL A 185 -64.06 -6.34 -37.56
N GLY A 186 -65.26 -6.81 -37.20
CA GLY A 186 -65.62 -7.22 -35.84
C GLY A 186 -66.95 -6.60 -35.42
N ALA A 187 -67.24 -6.64 -34.12
CA ALA A 187 -68.42 -5.99 -33.53
C ALA A 187 -68.00 -4.74 -32.73
N ALA A 188 -68.83 -3.69 -32.73
CA ALA A 188 -68.50 -2.39 -32.11
C ALA A 188 -67.16 -1.80 -32.57
N VAL A 189 -66.82 -1.94 -33.86
CA VAL A 189 -65.53 -1.50 -34.41
C VAL A 189 -65.68 -0.18 -35.15
N SER A 190 -64.75 0.76 -34.98
CA SER A 190 -64.82 2.08 -35.63
C SER A 190 -63.53 2.41 -36.37
N ALA A 191 -63.57 2.44 -37.70
CA ALA A 191 -62.48 2.94 -38.55
C ALA A 191 -62.91 4.27 -39.19
N SER A 192 -62.54 5.40 -38.58
CA SER A 192 -63.01 6.73 -39.02
C SER A 192 -61.96 7.55 -39.77
N GLY A 193 -60.68 7.24 -39.62
CA GLY A 193 -59.60 7.89 -40.37
C GLY A 193 -59.48 7.41 -41.81
N GLU A 194 -58.93 8.23 -42.69
CA GLU A 194 -58.57 7.82 -44.05
C GLU A 194 -57.60 6.63 -44.02
N ALA A 195 -57.87 5.60 -44.81
CA ALA A 195 -57.12 4.34 -44.87
C ALA A 195 -56.89 3.69 -43.49
N ALA A 196 -57.73 3.99 -42.50
CA ALA A 196 -57.63 3.43 -41.16
C ALA A 196 -58.09 1.97 -41.15
N SER A 197 -57.45 1.14 -40.33
CA SER A 197 -57.76 -0.28 -40.17
C SER A 197 -58.08 -0.60 -38.71
N ALA A 198 -59.33 -0.94 -38.43
CA ALA A 198 -59.77 -1.41 -37.12
C ALA A 198 -60.28 -2.86 -37.24
N VAL A 199 -59.67 -3.78 -36.49
CA VAL A 199 -59.97 -5.22 -36.54
C VAL A 199 -60.08 -5.78 -35.13
N GLY A 200 -61.20 -6.43 -34.82
CA GLY A 200 -61.51 -7.06 -33.54
C GLY A 200 -62.36 -6.17 -32.63
N VAL A 201 -63.10 -6.81 -31.71
CA VAL A 201 -64.20 -6.19 -30.95
C VAL A 201 -63.82 -4.90 -30.26
N GLY A 202 -64.64 -3.85 -30.40
CA GLY A 202 -64.42 -2.58 -29.70
C GLY A 202 -63.21 -1.76 -30.19
N SER A 203 -62.47 -2.23 -31.21
CA SER A 203 -61.28 -1.52 -31.68
C SER A 203 -61.65 -0.25 -32.47
N LYS A 204 -60.87 0.80 -32.27
CA LYS A 204 -61.08 2.13 -32.83
C LYS A 204 -59.81 2.67 -33.48
N ALA A 205 -59.84 2.88 -34.79
CA ALA A 205 -58.82 3.60 -35.54
C ALA A 205 -59.40 4.96 -35.96
N SER A 206 -59.13 5.98 -35.15
CA SER A 206 -59.79 7.30 -35.25
C SER A 206 -59.15 8.23 -36.27
N ALA A 207 -57.85 8.11 -36.49
CA ALA A 207 -57.05 9.02 -37.29
C ALA A 207 -56.50 8.36 -38.55
N ASP A 208 -56.07 9.20 -39.51
CA ASP A 208 -55.61 8.75 -40.82
C ASP A 208 -54.41 7.81 -40.71
N TYR A 209 -54.47 6.73 -41.48
CA TYR A 209 -53.52 5.62 -41.47
C TYR A 209 -53.37 4.94 -40.10
N GLY A 210 -54.33 5.15 -39.18
CA GLY A 210 -54.36 4.51 -37.87
C GLY A 210 -54.67 3.01 -37.98
N THR A 211 -53.99 2.20 -37.16
CA THR A 211 -54.18 0.75 -37.12
C THR A 211 -54.55 0.31 -35.70
N ALA A 212 -55.72 -0.29 -35.50
CA ALA A 212 -56.18 -0.82 -34.23
C ALA A 212 -56.57 -2.31 -34.39
N ILE A 213 -55.71 -3.25 -33.94
CA ILE A 213 -55.91 -4.69 -34.18
C ILE A 213 -55.96 -5.47 -32.86
N GLY A 214 -57.05 -6.22 -32.64
CA GLY A 214 -57.32 -7.01 -31.44
C GLY A 214 -58.58 -6.53 -30.72
N GLY A 215 -58.61 -6.60 -29.38
CA GLY A 215 -59.77 -6.17 -28.60
C GLY A 215 -59.60 -4.78 -27.97
N PHE A 216 -60.56 -3.89 -28.16
CA PHE A 216 -60.63 -2.58 -27.48
C PHE A 216 -59.39 -1.69 -27.66
N ASN A 217 -58.67 -1.84 -28.78
CA ASN A 217 -57.50 -0.99 -29.04
C ASN A 217 -57.95 0.36 -29.61
N THR A 218 -57.22 1.43 -29.30
CA THR A 218 -57.51 2.78 -29.78
C THR A 218 -56.26 3.39 -30.43
N ALA A 219 -56.33 3.67 -31.72
CA ALA A 219 -55.31 4.37 -32.50
C ALA A 219 -55.84 5.79 -32.85
N ASN A 220 -55.48 6.79 -32.04
CA ASN A 220 -55.97 8.17 -32.15
C ASN A 220 -54.98 9.10 -32.88
N GLY A 221 -53.69 8.76 -32.94
CA GLY A 221 -52.72 9.54 -33.67
C GLY A 221 -52.71 9.19 -35.16
N MET A 222 -52.46 10.16 -36.03
CA MET A 222 -52.15 9.86 -37.44
C MET A 222 -50.93 8.93 -37.50
N LEU A 223 -50.96 7.92 -38.37
CA LEU A 223 -49.94 6.85 -38.47
C LEU A 223 -49.74 6.03 -37.18
N SER A 224 -50.66 6.12 -36.21
CA SER A 224 -50.52 5.37 -34.95
C SER A 224 -50.94 3.91 -35.09
N SER A 225 -50.34 3.04 -34.28
CA SER A 225 -50.62 1.60 -34.26
C SER A 225 -50.88 1.10 -32.85
N ALA A 226 -52.05 0.52 -32.59
CA ALA A 226 -52.43 -0.10 -31.33
C ALA A 226 -52.82 -1.56 -31.57
N VAL A 227 -52.04 -2.52 -31.03
CA VAL A 227 -52.22 -3.95 -31.34
C VAL A 227 -52.20 -4.80 -30.08
N GLY A 228 -53.24 -5.63 -29.90
CA GLY A 228 -53.40 -6.56 -28.79
C GLY A 228 -54.70 -6.33 -28.02
N TYR A 229 -54.64 -5.98 -26.74
CA TYR A 229 -55.84 -5.76 -25.92
C TYR A 229 -55.79 -4.43 -25.15
N THR A 230 -56.77 -3.55 -25.35
CA THR A 230 -56.91 -2.28 -24.59
C THR A 230 -55.67 -1.38 -24.69
N ASN A 231 -54.98 -1.38 -25.84
CA ASN A 231 -53.86 -0.45 -26.04
C ASN A 231 -54.37 0.89 -26.57
N THR A 232 -53.68 1.97 -26.21
CA THR A 232 -53.98 3.32 -26.70
C THR A 232 -52.74 3.98 -27.29
N ALA A 233 -52.79 4.32 -28.58
CA ALA A 233 -51.74 5.05 -29.29
C ALA A 233 -52.28 6.44 -29.68
N ASN A 234 -51.96 7.46 -28.89
CA ASN A 234 -52.50 8.83 -29.04
C ASN A 234 -51.59 9.74 -29.86
N GLY A 235 -50.27 9.53 -29.80
CA GLY A 235 -49.31 10.39 -30.49
C GLY A 235 -49.22 10.15 -31.99
N TRP A 236 -48.80 11.18 -32.73
CA TRP A 236 -48.45 11.05 -34.14
C TRP A 236 -47.34 10.00 -34.33
N GLY A 237 -47.56 9.00 -35.19
CA GLY A 237 -46.61 7.89 -35.39
C GLY A 237 -46.34 7.04 -34.15
N SER A 238 -47.22 7.07 -33.14
CA SER A 238 -47.04 6.30 -31.90
C SER A 238 -47.41 4.83 -32.06
N SER A 239 -46.79 3.96 -31.25
CA SER A 239 -47.03 2.51 -31.28
C SER A 239 -47.33 1.96 -29.89
N ALA A 240 -48.38 1.17 -29.74
CA ALA A 240 -48.74 0.50 -28.49
C ALA A 240 -49.06 -0.98 -28.75
N PHE A 241 -48.21 -1.89 -28.27
CA PHE A 241 -48.30 -3.32 -28.60
C PHE A 241 -48.27 -4.21 -27.35
N GLY A 242 -49.28 -5.06 -27.19
CA GLY A 242 -49.44 -5.97 -26.04
C GLY A 242 -50.77 -5.77 -25.34
N ALA A 243 -50.80 -5.51 -24.04
CA ALA A 243 -52.05 -5.22 -23.34
C ALA A 243 -51.95 -4.00 -22.41
N PHE A 244 -52.99 -3.16 -22.41
CA PHE A 244 -53.10 -1.96 -21.55
C PHE A 244 -51.97 -0.94 -21.73
N ASN A 245 -51.25 -0.96 -22.85
CA ASN A 245 -50.16 -0.02 -23.09
C ASN A 245 -50.70 1.33 -23.57
N VAL A 246 -50.00 2.40 -23.23
CA VAL A 246 -50.38 3.76 -23.62
C VAL A 246 -49.17 4.51 -24.16
N ALA A 247 -49.22 4.88 -25.44
CA ALA A 247 -48.21 5.70 -26.12
C ALA A 247 -48.79 7.08 -26.43
N ASN A 248 -48.50 8.07 -25.58
CA ASN A 248 -49.18 9.37 -25.58
C ASN A 248 -48.50 10.41 -26.49
N ALA A 249 -47.18 10.38 -26.58
CA ALA A 249 -46.42 11.40 -27.27
C ALA A 249 -46.12 11.05 -28.73
N GLN A 250 -45.73 12.07 -29.51
CA GLN A 250 -45.28 11.88 -30.88
C GLN A 250 -44.08 10.92 -30.91
N TYR A 251 -44.09 9.97 -31.86
CA TYR A 251 -43.06 8.95 -32.04
C TYR A 251 -42.85 8.03 -30.82
N SER A 252 -43.75 8.08 -29.83
CA SER A 252 -43.61 7.26 -28.63
C SER A 252 -44.01 5.81 -28.90
N SER A 253 -43.37 4.87 -28.20
CA SER A 253 -43.66 3.44 -28.36
C SER A 253 -43.78 2.75 -27.01
N ALA A 254 -44.87 2.00 -26.79
CA ALA A 254 -45.11 1.25 -25.57
C ALA A 254 -45.34 -0.24 -25.89
N PHE A 255 -44.48 -1.12 -25.37
CA PHE A 255 -44.50 -2.55 -25.63
C PHE A 255 -44.61 -3.34 -24.31
N GLY A 256 -45.48 -4.36 -24.28
CA GLY A 256 -45.61 -5.28 -23.15
C GLY A 256 -46.96 -5.20 -22.44
N TYR A 257 -46.96 -5.05 -21.12
CA TYR A 257 -48.18 -5.00 -20.31
C TYR A 257 -48.18 -3.75 -19.44
N ALA A 258 -49.21 -2.91 -19.60
CA ALA A 258 -49.39 -1.68 -18.84
C ALA A 258 -48.19 -0.71 -18.92
N SER A 259 -47.46 -0.70 -20.04
CA SER A 259 -46.35 0.23 -20.28
C SER A 259 -46.84 1.59 -20.75
N HIS A 260 -46.12 2.64 -20.37
CA HIS A 260 -46.45 4.03 -20.66
C HIS A 260 -45.28 4.77 -21.31
N ALA A 261 -45.51 5.32 -22.50
CA ALA A 261 -44.55 6.17 -23.19
C ALA A 261 -45.15 7.57 -23.38
N ASP A 262 -44.83 8.48 -22.46
CA ASP A 262 -45.44 9.82 -22.37
C ASP A 262 -44.65 10.93 -23.05
N ASN A 263 -43.42 10.62 -23.43
CA ASN A 263 -42.45 11.61 -23.88
C ASN A 263 -42.10 11.44 -25.36
N ILE A 264 -41.64 12.51 -26.00
CA ILE A 264 -41.40 12.53 -27.45
C ILE A 264 -40.30 11.53 -27.81
N GLY A 265 -40.56 10.66 -28.80
CA GLY A 265 -39.58 9.66 -29.24
C GLY A 265 -39.17 8.65 -28.15
N SER A 266 -39.92 8.59 -27.05
CA SER A 266 -39.62 7.69 -25.94
C SER A 266 -40.14 6.27 -26.19
N THR A 267 -39.49 5.26 -25.61
CA THR A 267 -39.89 3.86 -25.75
C THR A 267 -39.98 3.20 -24.38
N ALA A 268 -41.15 2.67 -24.01
CA ALA A 268 -41.35 1.87 -22.81
C ALA A 268 -41.47 0.39 -23.16
N ILE A 269 -40.66 -0.48 -22.57
CA ILE A 269 -40.62 -1.92 -22.86
C ILE A 269 -40.75 -2.70 -21.55
N GLY A 270 -41.75 -3.56 -21.46
CA GLY A 270 -41.87 -4.56 -20.38
C GLY A 270 -43.19 -4.48 -19.61
N TYR A 271 -43.14 -4.85 -18.33
CA TYR A 271 -44.26 -4.77 -17.41
C TYR A 271 -44.21 -3.44 -16.64
N MET A 272 -45.24 -2.61 -16.78
CA MET A 272 -45.36 -1.32 -16.11
C MET A 272 -44.17 -0.37 -16.37
N ALA A 273 -43.49 -0.50 -17.51
CA ALA A 273 -42.39 0.39 -17.85
C ALA A 273 -42.93 1.80 -18.11
N VAL A 274 -42.23 2.84 -17.64
CA VAL A 274 -42.63 4.24 -17.82
C VAL A 274 -41.46 5.01 -18.41
N ALA A 275 -41.60 5.44 -19.66
CA ALA A 275 -40.63 6.30 -20.33
C ALA A 275 -40.95 7.77 -20.06
N ASP A 276 -40.30 8.33 -19.05
CA ASP A 276 -40.54 9.64 -18.45
C ASP A 276 -39.64 10.76 -19.00
N ARG A 277 -38.95 10.49 -20.12
CA ARG A 277 -37.99 11.41 -20.76
C ARG A 277 -38.05 11.29 -22.27
N ASP A 278 -37.84 12.43 -22.95
CA ASP A 278 -37.76 12.46 -24.41
C ASP A 278 -36.56 11.63 -24.89
N TYR A 279 -36.76 10.91 -26.01
CA TYR A 279 -35.74 10.09 -26.67
C TYR A 279 -35.09 9.00 -25.79
N ALA A 280 -35.76 8.57 -24.71
CA ALA A 280 -35.25 7.55 -23.81
C ALA A 280 -35.96 6.20 -24.00
N VAL A 281 -35.23 5.11 -23.74
CA VAL A 281 -35.80 3.76 -23.61
C VAL A 281 -35.90 3.40 -22.13
N ALA A 282 -37.10 3.19 -21.63
CA ALA A 282 -37.37 2.69 -20.29
C ALA A 282 -37.71 1.21 -20.33
N VAL A 283 -36.97 0.41 -19.56
CA VAL A 283 -37.24 -1.03 -19.34
C VAL A 283 -37.96 -1.29 -18.01
N GLY A 284 -38.32 -0.23 -17.29
CA GLY A 284 -38.93 -0.30 -15.97
C GLY A 284 -39.48 1.07 -15.57
N ARG A 285 -39.65 1.29 -14.27
CA ARG A 285 -40.14 2.56 -13.70
C ARG A 285 -39.39 2.89 -12.42
N THR A 286 -39.51 4.12 -11.93
CA THR A 286 -38.93 4.52 -10.64
C THR A 286 -39.39 3.60 -9.51
N GLY A 287 -38.43 3.00 -8.78
CA GLY A 287 -38.69 2.04 -7.71
C GLY A 287 -39.13 0.65 -8.19
N GLY A 288 -39.14 0.42 -9.50
CA GLY A 288 -39.42 -0.85 -10.17
C GLY A 288 -38.44 -1.07 -11.32
N GLU A 289 -37.17 -0.81 -11.07
CA GLU A 289 -36.08 -0.99 -12.02
C GLU A 289 -35.93 -2.47 -12.40
N GLN A 290 -35.66 -2.72 -13.67
CA GLN A 290 -35.44 -4.07 -14.19
C GLN A 290 -33.98 -4.25 -14.61
N GLN A 291 -33.48 -5.48 -14.50
CA GLN A 291 -32.14 -5.82 -14.97
C GLN A 291 -32.15 -6.10 -16.47
N ILE A 292 -31.13 -5.60 -17.17
CA ILE A 292 -30.82 -5.99 -18.55
C ILE A 292 -29.72 -7.04 -18.48
N ILE A 293 -30.06 -8.29 -18.76
CA ILE A 293 -29.15 -9.45 -18.70
C ILE A 293 -28.71 -9.91 -20.08
N HIS A 294 -27.64 -10.70 -20.16
CA HIS A 294 -27.01 -11.14 -21.41
C HIS A 294 -26.45 -10.00 -22.28
N LEU A 295 -25.98 -8.93 -21.63
CA LEU A 295 -25.33 -7.80 -22.29
C LEU A 295 -23.85 -8.12 -22.60
N ALA A 296 -23.51 -8.20 -23.88
CA ALA A 296 -22.13 -8.33 -24.34
C ALA A 296 -21.29 -7.09 -24.00
N ASP A 297 -19.97 -7.18 -24.18
CA ASP A 297 -19.08 -6.04 -23.92
C ASP A 297 -19.31 -4.91 -24.91
N GLY A 298 -19.44 -3.69 -24.39
CA GLY A 298 -19.39 -2.48 -25.19
C GLY A 298 -17.99 -2.26 -25.77
N THR A 299 -17.93 -1.86 -27.04
CA THR A 299 -16.69 -1.64 -27.78
C THR A 299 -16.57 -0.21 -28.31
N GLN A 300 -17.69 0.48 -28.47
CA GLN A 300 -17.78 1.87 -28.89
C GLN A 300 -18.19 2.78 -27.73
N ALA A 301 -17.98 4.09 -27.90
CA ALA A 301 -18.25 5.08 -26.86
C ALA A 301 -19.73 5.16 -26.43
N THR A 302 -20.66 4.73 -27.28
CA THR A 302 -22.10 4.75 -27.02
C THR A 302 -22.69 3.37 -26.73
N ASP A 303 -21.85 2.34 -26.55
CA ASP A 303 -22.30 1.01 -26.16
C ASP A 303 -22.58 0.96 -24.65
N ALA A 304 -23.57 0.16 -24.25
CA ALA A 304 -23.80 -0.11 -22.85
C ALA A 304 -22.66 -0.97 -22.26
N VAL A 305 -22.32 -0.71 -21.00
CA VAL A 305 -21.24 -1.41 -20.27
C VAL A 305 -21.86 -2.47 -19.36
N ASN A 306 -21.36 -3.70 -19.44
CA ASN A 306 -21.78 -4.75 -18.51
C ASN A 306 -20.95 -4.75 -17.21
N LEU A 307 -21.40 -5.52 -16.20
CA LEU A 307 -20.76 -5.57 -14.89
C LEU A 307 -19.28 -6.01 -14.95
N ARG A 308 -18.92 -6.93 -15.86
CA ARG A 308 -17.54 -7.42 -15.98
C ARG A 308 -16.61 -6.34 -16.48
N GLN A 309 -17.02 -5.54 -17.47
CA GLN A 309 -16.21 -4.42 -17.97
C GLN A 309 -15.95 -3.38 -16.87
N LEU A 310 -16.99 -3.05 -16.09
CA LEU A 310 -16.85 -2.13 -14.96
C LEU A 310 -15.86 -2.67 -13.90
N GLN A 311 -16.00 -3.95 -13.54
CA GLN A 311 -15.10 -4.59 -12.58
C GLN A 311 -13.65 -4.65 -13.09
N ALA A 312 -13.43 -4.94 -14.37
CA ALA A 312 -12.11 -4.94 -14.99
C ALA A 312 -11.49 -3.53 -14.96
N GLY A 313 -12.26 -2.49 -15.32
CA GLY A 313 -11.80 -1.11 -15.23
C GLY A 313 -11.42 -0.69 -13.81
N ASN A 314 -12.24 -1.06 -12.81
CA ASN A 314 -11.95 -0.81 -11.40
C ASN A 314 -10.68 -1.54 -10.93
N ALA A 315 -10.48 -2.79 -11.36
CA ALA A 315 -9.29 -3.56 -11.05
C ALA A 315 -8.03 -2.93 -11.66
N SER A 316 -8.09 -2.46 -12.91
CA SER A 316 -7.00 -1.73 -13.55
C SER A 316 -6.68 -0.41 -12.85
N ALA A 317 -7.70 0.35 -12.46
CA ALA A 317 -7.52 1.61 -11.72
C ALA A 317 -6.89 1.36 -10.33
N LEU A 318 -7.35 0.34 -9.62
CA LEU A 318 -6.80 -0.05 -8.32
C LEU A 318 -5.34 -0.50 -8.45
N ALA A 319 -5.02 -1.32 -9.45
CA ALA A 319 -3.65 -1.76 -9.71
C ALA A 319 -2.72 -0.57 -10.01
N ALA A 320 -3.18 0.41 -10.80
CA ALA A 320 -2.42 1.63 -11.08
C ALA A 320 -2.20 2.48 -9.82
N ALA A 321 -3.21 2.61 -8.96
CA ALA A 321 -3.10 3.34 -7.70
C ALA A 321 -2.13 2.67 -6.71
N ASN A 322 -2.17 1.34 -6.62
CA ASN A 322 -1.22 0.58 -5.81
C ASN A 322 0.20 0.74 -6.34
N ALA A 323 0.41 0.56 -7.65
CA ALA A 323 1.72 0.74 -8.27
C ALA A 323 2.29 2.16 -8.03
N TYR A 324 1.44 3.18 -8.12
CA TYR A 324 1.83 4.56 -7.79
C TYR A 324 2.23 4.69 -6.32
N THR A 325 1.43 4.15 -5.41
CA THR A 325 1.67 4.22 -3.97
C THR A 325 2.95 3.47 -3.58
N ASP A 326 3.13 2.26 -4.10
CA ASP A 326 4.31 1.42 -3.88
C ASP A 326 5.58 2.12 -4.38
N ALA A 327 5.54 2.76 -5.55
CA ALA A 327 6.66 3.54 -6.06
C ALA A 327 7.01 4.72 -5.13
N LYS A 328 6.00 5.40 -4.58
CA LYS A 328 6.22 6.49 -3.61
C LYS A 328 6.80 5.97 -2.29
N VAL A 329 6.25 4.88 -1.75
CA VAL A 329 6.75 4.25 -0.51
C VAL A 329 8.19 3.78 -0.71
N ALA A 330 8.51 3.12 -1.82
CA ALA A 330 9.86 2.67 -2.13
C ALA A 330 10.85 3.85 -2.21
N SER A 331 10.46 4.97 -2.85
CA SER A 331 11.32 6.16 -2.93
C SER A 331 11.60 6.79 -1.56
N ALA A 332 10.59 6.86 -0.70
CA ALA A 332 10.73 7.39 0.66
C ALA A 332 11.56 6.46 1.55
N ALA A 333 11.32 5.16 1.48
CA ALA A 333 12.08 4.15 2.23
C ALA A 333 13.55 4.11 1.80
N GLY A 334 13.84 4.17 0.49
CA GLY A 334 15.19 4.24 -0.04
C GLY A 334 15.95 5.47 0.47
N THR A 335 15.31 6.64 0.40
CA THR A 335 15.91 7.89 0.91
C THR A 335 16.20 7.81 2.41
N ALA A 336 15.26 7.27 3.20
CA ALA A 336 15.46 7.11 4.64
C ALA A 336 16.56 6.10 4.99
N ALA A 337 16.62 4.96 4.27
CA ALA A 337 17.64 3.94 4.46
C ALA A 337 19.04 4.43 4.05
N ASP A 338 19.16 5.18 2.95
CA ASP A 338 20.43 5.76 2.49
C ASP A 338 20.95 6.79 3.50
N VAL A 339 20.08 7.68 4.00
CA VAL A 339 20.42 8.64 5.06
C VAL A 339 20.86 7.93 6.34
N ALA A 340 20.17 6.86 6.73
CA ALA A 340 20.53 6.09 7.92
C ALA A 340 21.86 5.35 7.75
N LEU A 341 22.13 4.78 6.57
CA LEU A 341 23.38 4.09 6.27
C LEU A 341 24.56 5.06 6.20
N ASP A 342 24.37 6.24 5.60
CA ASP A 342 25.38 7.29 5.54
C ASP A 342 25.72 7.81 6.96
N ALA A 343 24.70 8.04 7.79
CA ALA A 343 24.88 8.39 9.19
C ALA A 343 25.62 7.30 9.98
N ALA A 344 25.28 6.02 9.76
CA ALA A 344 25.95 4.90 10.41
C ALA A 344 27.42 4.76 9.98
N LYS A 345 27.72 4.91 8.69
CA LYS A 345 29.10 4.93 8.17
C LYS A 345 29.89 6.10 8.75
N SER A 346 29.33 7.30 8.72
CA SER A 346 29.96 8.49 9.31
C SER A 346 30.26 8.31 10.79
N TYR A 347 29.34 7.70 11.55
CA TYR A 347 29.55 7.36 12.96
C TYR A 347 30.67 6.32 13.15
N ALA A 348 30.69 5.26 12.34
CA ALA A 348 31.73 4.23 12.39
C ALA A 348 33.11 4.80 12.04
N ASP A 349 33.21 5.56 10.95
CA ASP A 349 34.45 6.22 10.52
C ASP A 349 34.98 7.18 11.59
N ALA A 350 34.10 7.94 12.26
CA ALA A 350 34.47 8.79 13.37
C ALA A 350 34.96 7.98 14.59
N GLY A 351 34.33 6.84 14.88
CA GLY A 351 34.74 5.91 15.93
C GLY A 351 36.10 5.27 15.65
N ASP A 352 36.34 4.84 14.42
CA ASP A 352 37.63 4.27 13.97
C ASP A 352 38.73 5.34 14.03
N ALA A 353 38.44 6.56 13.58
CA ALA A 353 39.38 7.69 13.68
C ALA A 353 39.72 8.02 15.14
N ALA A 354 38.73 8.01 16.05
CA ALA A 354 38.96 8.23 17.48
C ALA A 354 39.76 7.09 18.13
N THR A 355 39.49 5.84 17.74
CA THR A 355 40.22 4.65 18.22
C THR A 355 41.66 4.69 17.73
N LEU A 356 41.89 5.02 16.46
CA LEU A 356 43.21 5.19 15.88
C LEU A 356 43.98 6.34 16.56
N ALA A 357 43.33 7.48 16.79
CA ALA A 357 43.93 8.60 17.52
C ALA A 357 44.33 8.21 18.94
N SER A 358 43.48 7.45 19.64
CA SER A 358 43.77 6.92 20.98
C SER A 358 44.92 5.92 20.98
N ALA A 359 44.96 5.02 19.99
CA ALA A 359 46.03 4.03 19.83
C ALA A 359 47.37 4.70 19.49
N ASN A 360 47.37 5.71 18.62
CA ASN A 360 48.55 6.51 18.33
C ASN A 360 49.01 7.26 19.57
N ALA A 361 48.12 7.94 20.30
CA ALA A 361 48.46 8.63 21.54
C ALA A 361 49.06 7.68 22.61
N TYR A 362 48.50 6.48 22.75
CA TYR A 362 49.06 5.45 23.63
C TYR A 362 50.44 4.99 23.16
N THR A 363 50.59 4.71 21.87
CA THR A 363 51.87 4.28 21.26
C THR A 363 52.93 5.36 21.42
N ASP A 364 52.59 6.62 21.15
CA ASP A 364 53.47 7.77 21.31
C ASP A 364 53.89 7.95 22.77
N ALA A 365 52.97 7.78 23.73
CA ALA A 365 53.29 7.80 25.16
C ALA A 365 54.24 6.66 25.58
N GLN A 366 54.04 5.45 25.06
CA GLN A 366 54.94 4.31 25.30
C GLN A 366 56.32 4.57 24.69
N VAL A 367 56.39 5.02 23.44
CA VAL A 367 57.64 5.39 22.77
C VAL A 367 58.35 6.49 23.54
N ALA A 368 57.66 7.52 24.02
CA ALA A 368 58.23 8.58 24.85
C ALA A 368 58.79 8.03 26.18
N SER A 369 58.10 7.08 26.81
CA SER A 369 58.56 6.44 28.05
C SER A 369 59.80 5.57 27.84
N VAL A 370 59.83 4.77 26.77
CA VAL A 370 60.97 3.91 26.41
C VAL A 370 62.15 4.76 25.94
N ALA A 371 61.91 5.79 25.14
CA ALA A 371 62.93 6.76 24.75
C ALA A 371 63.49 7.49 25.98
N GLY A 372 62.64 7.90 26.93
CA GLY A 372 63.07 8.50 28.19
C GLY A 372 63.95 7.55 29.02
N ALA A 373 63.56 6.28 29.16
CA ALA A 373 64.34 5.26 29.86
C ALA A 373 65.66 4.93 29.15
N ALA A 374 65.66 4.82 27.82
CA ALA A 374 66.85 4.56 27.02
C ALA A 374 67.82 5.76 27.05
N LEU A 375 67.31 7.00 27.01
CA LEU A 375 68.10 8.22 27.11
C LEU A 375 68.68 8.42 28.52
N GLY A 376 67.94 8.01 29.56
CA GLY A 376 68.41 7.96 30.94
C GLY A 376 69.55 6.95 31.12
N GLY A 377 69.37 5.71 30.65
CA GLY A 377 70.43 4.69 30.70
C GLY A 377 71.65 5.03 29.83
N ALA A 378 71.46 5.73 28.71
CA ALA A 378 72.57 6.23 27.89
C ALA A 378 73.35 7.36 28.59
N LYS A 379 72.69 8.21 29.38
CA LYS A 379 73.35 9.20 30.25
C LYS A 379 74.14 8.54 31.36
N ASP A 380 73.57 7.54 32.04
CA ASP A 380 74.30 6.79 33.08
C ASP A 380 75.56 6.11 32.50
N TYR A 381 75.50 5.58 31.28
CA TYR A 381 76.68 5.01 30.60
C TYR A 381 77.74 6.05 30.21
N THR A 382 77.35 7.28 29.86
CA THR A 382 78.32 8.35 29.58
C THR A 382 78.91 8.94 30.86
N ASP A 383 78.13 9.05 31.93
CA ASP A 383 78.58 9.57 33.22
C ASP A 383 79.57 8.60 33.89
N VAL A 384 79.33 7.29 33.80
CA VAL A 384 80.32 6.26 34.20
C VAL A 384 81.62 6.37 33.38
N ARG A 385 81.54 6.76 32.10
CA ARG A 385 82.76 6.98 31.28
C ARG A 385 83.50 8.27 31.66
N GLU A 386 82.79 9.31 32.09
CA GLU A 386 83.39 10.55 32.57
C GLU A 386 84.06 10.34 33.95
N ASP A 387 83.46 9.54 34.82
CA ASP A 387 84.05 9.09 36.09
C ASP A 387 85.27 8.18 35.89
N MET A 388 85.25 7.30 34.88
CA MET A 388 86.42 6.49 34.50
C MET A 388 87.56 7.36 33.94
N ALA A 389 87.25 8.40 33.15
CA ALA A 389 88.26 9.35 32.66
C ALA A 389 88.85 10.22 33.79
N ALA A 390 88.04 10.60 34.79
CA ALA A 390 88.49 11.28 36.00
C ALA A 390 89.36 10.39 36.89
N GLY A 391 89.03 9.10 37.01
CA GLY A 391 89.80 8.09 37.76
C GLY A 391 91.17 7.79 37.14
N ASP A 392 91.24 7.69 35.81
CA ASP A 392 92.51 7.48 35.09
C ASP A 392 93.45 8.69 35.22
N ALA A 393 92.91 9.91 35.20
CA ALA A 393 93.68 11.14 35.43
C ALA A 393 94.24 11.23 36.86
N ALA A 394 93.47 10.82 37.88
CA ALA A 394 93.92 10.79 39.28
C ALA A 394 95.01 9.72 39.53
N THR A 395 94.92 8.57 38.87
CA THR A 395 95.90 7.48 38.96
C THR A 395 97.24 7.87 38.33
N LEU A 396 97.22 8.59 37.20
CA LEU A 396 98.43 9.10 36.54
C LEU A 396 99.13 10.23 37.33
N ALA A 397 98.37 11.10 37.99
CA ALA A 397 98.91 12.15 38.85
C ALA A 397 99.60 11.58 40.11
N THR A 398 99.01 10.55 40.71
CA THR A 398 99.57 9.85 41.89
C THR A 398 100.86 9.09 41.53
N SER A 399 100.90 8.45 40.36
CA SER A 399 102.10 7.75 39.88
C SER A 399 103.27 8.70 39.58
N LYS A 400 103.02 9.90 39.05
CA LYS A 400 104.06 10.92 38.85
C LYS A 400 104.62 11.43 40.17
N SER A 401 103.75 11.76 41.13
CA SER A 401 104.16 12.22 42.46
C SER A 401 104.96 11.17 43.24
N TYR A 402 104.62 9.89 43.13
CA TYR A 402 105.37 8.80 43.77
C TYR A 402 106.76 8.60 43.15
N THR A 403 106.87 8.73 41.83
CA THR A 403 108.13 8.59 41.09
C THR A 403 109.09 9.75 41.37
N ASP A 404 108.59 10.98 41.36
CA ASP A 404 109.39 12.19 41.62
C ASP A 404 109.85 12.27 43.09
N THR A 405 109.03 11.83 44.04
CA THR A 405 109.38 11.78 45.47
C THR A 405 110.46 10.71 45.75
N SER A 406 110.33 9.52 45.16
CA SER A 406 111.30 8.42 45.33
C SER A 406 112.67 8.75 44.72
N ALA A 407 112.70 9.41 43.56
CA ALA A 407 113.95 9.86 42.92
C ALA A 407 114.68 10.94 43.74
N THR A 408 113.92 11.84 44.38
CA THR A 408 114.49 12.95 45.18
C THR A 408 115.02 12.47 46.54
N GLN A 409 114.33 11.52 47.21
CA GLN A 409 114.80 10.91 48.47
C GLN A 409 116.04 10.01 48.29
N THR A 410 116.18 9.32 47.16
CA THR A 410 117.32 8.44 46.90
C THR A 410 118.63 9.22 46.68
N LEU A 411 118.56 10.38 46.03
CA LEU A 411 119.73 11.26 45.81
C LEU A 411 120.17 11.99 47.09
N ALA A 412 119.22 12.36 47.97
CA ALA A 412 119.51 13.00 49.26
C ALA A 412 120.06 12.01 50.31
N SER A 413 119.57 10.75 50.31
CA SER A 413 120.02 9.71 51.24
C SER A 413 121.46 9.24 50.94
N SER A 414 121.84 9.15 49.67
CA SER A 414 123.17 8.67 49.27
C SER A 414 124.30 9.67 49.58
N ARG A 415 124.04 10.98 49.45
CA ARG A 415 124.99 12.04 49.86
C ARG A 415 125.16 12.09 51.38
N THR A 416 124.07 11.97 52.14
CA THR A 416 124.10 12.01 53.61
C THR A 416 124.77 10.78 54.24
N TYR A 417 124.54 9.58 53.70
CA TYR A 417 125.14 8.34 54.19
C TYR A 417 126.66 8.26 53.97
N THR A 418 127.15 8.76 52.83
CA THR A 418 128.58 8.75 52.50
C THR A 418 129.37 9.73 53.37
N ASP A 419 128.83 10.93 53.60
CA ASP A 419 129.49 11.97 54.40
C ASP A 419 129.46 11.67 55.92
N GLN A 420 128.39 11.02 56.42
CA GLN A 420 128.29 10.62 57.84
C GLN A 420 129.20 9.44 58.21
N LYS A 421 129.43 8.48 57.30
CA LYS A 421 130.29 7.32 57.58
C LYS A 421 131.78 7.65 57.57
N PHE A 422 132.24 8.59 56.73
CA PHE A 422 133.64 9.02 56.71
C PHE A 422 134.02 9.87 57.94
N ALA A 423 133.10 10.74 58.40
CA ALA A 423 133.30 11.53 59.61
C ALA A 423 133.27 10.70 60.90
N ALA A 424 132.36 9.71 61.01
CA ALA A 424 132.26 8.85 62.20
C ALA A 424 133.45 7.89 62.37
N TRP A 425 134.10 7.46 61.28
CA TRP A 425 135.25 6.55 61.36
C TRP A 425 136.53 7.25 61.84
N ASN A 426 136.70 8.53 61.48
CA ASN A 426 137.82 9.37 61.93
C ASN A 426 137.75 9.69 63.44
N ASP A 427 136.54 9.88 63.98
CA ASP A 427 136.34 10.16 65.41
C ASP A 427 136.42 8.90 66.30
N GLN A 428 135.98 7.74 65.80
CA GLN A 428 136.03 6.49 66.57
C GLN A 428 137.45 5.93 66.76
N PHE A 429 138.36 6.12 65.80
CA PHE A 429 139.75 5.67 65.94
C PHE A 429 140.55 6.52 66.95
N THR A 430 140.24 7.82 67.05
CA THR A 430 140.89 8.74 67.98
C THR A 430 140.45 8.49 69.44
N GLN A 431 139.19 8.13 69.67
CA GLN A 431 138.66 7.80 71.01
C GLN A 431 139.15 6.44 71.54
N PHE A 432 139.31 5.44 70.68
CA PHE A 432 139.82 4.12 71.09
C PHE A 432 141.27 4.19 71.63
N ARG A 433 142.11 5.05 71.04
CA ARG A 433 143.51 5.22 71.48
C ARG A 433 143.62 5.85 72.88
N SER A 434 142.64 6.65 73.29
CA SER A 434 142.68 7.39 74.56
C SER A 434 142.18 6.58 75.76
N ASP A 435 141.22 5.66 75.60
CA ASP A 435 140.65 4.91 76.73
C ASP A 435 141.50 3.68 77.14
N LEU A 436 142.29 3.14 76.21
CA LEU A 436 143.26 2.07 76.51
C LEU A 436 144.43 2.56 77.38
N ASP A 437 144.98 3.74 77.10
CA ASP A 437 146.15 4.29 77.81
C ASP A 437 145.84 4.58 79.29
N ARG A 438 144.61 5.05 79.56
CA ARG A 438 144.17 5.39 80.92
C ARG A 438 143.88 4.16 81.79
N ARG A 439 143.44 3.05 81.19
CA ARG A 439 143.17 1.80 81.92
C ARG A 439 144.44 1.05 82.27
N LEU A 440 145.46 1.06 81.39
CA LEU A 440 146.74 0.41 81.66
C LEU A 440 147.50 1.11 82.80
N GLY A 441 147.45 2.45 82.89
CA GLY A 441 148.09 3.19 83.98
C GLY A 441 147.52 2.92 85.38
N HIS A 442 146.21 2.61 85.50
CA HIS A 442 145.61 2.22 86.78
C HIS A 442 145.97 0.78 87.20
N MET A 443 146.27 -0.10 86.25
CA MET A 443 146.66 -1.48 86.54
C MET A 443 148.10 -1.57 87.05
N ASP A 444 149.06 -0.85 86.46
CA ASP A 444 150.46 -0.84 86.91
C ASP A 444 150.60 -0.35 88.36
N ALA A 445 149.89 0.74 88.69
CA ALA A 445 149.87 1.31 90.03
C ALA A 445 149.40 0.34 91.12
N ARG A 446 148.59 -0.65 90.76
CA ARG A 446 148.08 -1.68 91.67
C ARG A 446 149.01 -2.89 91.74
N ILE A 447 149.62 -3.28 90.62
CA ILE A 447 150.60 -4.37 90.56
C ILE A 447 151.83 -4.05 91.42
N ASP A 448 152.33 -2.81 91.38
CA ASP A 448 153.48 -2.41 92.20
C ASP A 448 153.21 -2.45 93.71
N ARG A 449 151.98 -2.13 94.14
CA ARG A 449 151.58 -2.24 95.55
C ARG A 449 151.49 -3.70 96.00
N LEU A 450 150.95 -4.57 95.15
CA LEU A 450 150.82 -6.01 95.45
C LEU A 450 152.20 -6.68 95.55
N GLY A 451 153.14 -6.29 94.70
CA GLY A 451 154.51 -6.78 94.74
C GLY A 451 155.29 -6.30 95.99
N ALA A 452 155.16 -5.01 96.35
CA ALA A 452 155.74 -4.48 97.60
C ALA A 452 155.18 -5.19 98.85
N MET A 453 153.87 -5.50 98.84
CA MET A 453 153.22 -6.25 99.93
C MET A 453 153.69 -7.71 100.00
N GLY A 454 153.90 -8.37 98.85
CA GLY A 454 154.46 -9.72 98.80
C GLY A 454 155.89 -9.78 99.37
N GLY A 455 156.73 -8.81 99.02
CA GLY A 455 158.09 -8.69 99.57
C GLY A 455 158.10 -8.43 101.09
N ALA A 456 157.21 -7.55 101.56
CA ALA A 456 157.06 -7.26 102.99
C ALA A 456 156.61 -8.49 103.78
N MET A 457 155.62 -9.24 103.29
CA MET A 457 155.13 -10.47 103.94
C MET A 457 156.16 -11.59 103.93
N ALA A 458 156.92 -11.76 102.84
CA ALA A 458 157.99 -12.76 102.77
C ALA A 458 159.09 -12.46 103.80
N ALA A 459 159.50 -11.20 103.95
CA ALA A 459 160.47 -10.77 104.94
C ALA A 459 159.97 -10.99 106.38
N ALA A 460 158.68 -10.74 106.63
CA ALA A 460 158.04 -10.98 107.93
C ALA A 460 157.97 -12.49 108.28
N ALA A 461 157.69 -13.35 107.29
CA ALA A 461 157.59 -14.79 107.48
C ALA A 461 158.96 -15.49 107.63
N LEU A 462 159.97 -15.11 106.82
CA LEU A 462 161.30 -15.72 106.84
C LEU A 462 162.04 -15.49 108.16
N ASN A 463 161.87 -14.31 108.79
CA ASN A 463 162.49 -14.01 110.09
C ASN A 463 161.94 -14.86 111.25
N THR A 464 160.81 -15.56 111.06
CA THR A 464 160.27 -16.51 112.03
C THR A 464 160.72 -17.95 111.79
N ALA A 465 161.37 -18.27 110.66
CA ALA A 465 161.81 -19.62 110.29
C ALA A 465 163.22 -19.93 110.84
N GLY A 466 163.35 -20.16 112.15
CA GLY A 466 164.62 -20.59 112.75
C GLY A 466 164.78 -20.33 114.26
N LEU A 467 163.89 -19.56 114.88
CA LEU A 467 163.98 -19.20 116.30
C LEU A 467 163.50 -20.34 117.23
N PRO A 468 164.23 -20.77 118.27
CA PRO A 468 163.75 -21.78 119.21
C PRO A 468 162.55 -21.24 120.02
N GLY A 469 161.40 -21.93 119.96
CA GLY A 469 160.17 -21.53 120.68
C GLY A 469 158.88 -21.84 119.90
N GLN A 470 157.79 -22.13 120.63
CA GLN A 470 156.51 -22.55 120.04
C GLN A 470 155.72 -21.41 119.37
N ASN A 471 155.89 -20.15 119.77
CA ASN A 471 155.21 -18.98 119.18
C ASN A 471 156.25 -17.95 118.71
N ARG A 472 156.05 -17.36 117.52
CA ARG A 472 157.04 -16.49 116.86
C ARG A 472 156.33 -15.30 116.19
N VAL A 473 156.97 -14.13 116.21
CA VAL A 473 156.49 -12.90 115.56
C VAL A 473 157.61 -12.28 114.72
N GLY A 474 157.31 -11.90 113.49
CA GLY A 474 158.24 -11.23 112.57
C GLY A 474 157.60 -9.99 111.95
N VAL A 475 158.42 -8.95 111.72
CA VAL A 475 158.00 -7.70 111.06
C VAL A 475 158.88 -7.49 109.84
N GLY A 476 158.27 -7.16 108.70
CA GLY A 476 158.96 -7.00 107.42
C GLY A 476 158.48 -5.76 106.66
N VAL A 477 159.38 -5.16 105.88
CA VAL A 477 159.09 -3.99 105.04
C VAL A 477 159.50 -4.33 103.61
N GLY A 478 158.66 -3.98 102.64
CA GLY A 478 158.87 -4.32 101.22
C GLY A 478 158.66 -3.10 100.34
N MET A 479 159.42 -3.02 99.25
CA MET A 479 159.41 -1.88 98.32
C MET A 479 159.41 -2.39 96.87
N GLN A 480 158.53 -1.86 96.01
CA GLN A 480 158.47 -2.19 94.59
C GLN A 480 157.85 -1.03 93.80
N GLY A 481 158.46 -0.65 92.66
CA GLY A 481 157.91 0.36 91.74
C GLY A 481 157.62 1.73 92.37
N GLY A 482 158.41 2.15 93.36
CA GLY A 482 158.18 3.41 94.09
C GLY A 482 157.05 3.38 95.12
N ARG A 483 156.47 2.20 95.40
CA ARG A 483 155.50 1.94 96.47
C ARG A 483 156.18 1.19 97.62
N SER A 484 155.79 1.47 98.87
CA SER A 484 156.27 0.78 100.08
C SER A 484 155.13 0.07 100.82
N ALA A 485 155.44 -1.03 101.50
CA ALA A 485 154.50 -1.84 102.28
C ALA A 485 155.14 -2.33 103.59
N LEU A 486 154.33 -2.48 104.63
CA LEU A 486 154.74 -3.01 105.94
C LEU A 486 153.89 -4.23 106.29
N ALA A 487 154.52 -5.26 106.86
CA ALA A 487 153.90 -6.52 107.19
C ALA A 487 154.28 -7.02 108.59
N VAL A 488 153.34 -7.70 109.25
CA VAL A 488 153.51 -8.35 110.55
C VAL A 488 153.00 -9.78 110.45
N GLY A 489 153.83 -10.74 110.87
CA GLY A 489 153.56 -12.17 110.81
C GLY A 489 153.68 -12.83 112.18
N TYR A 490 152.79 -13.79 112.45
CA TYR A 490 152.77 -14.65 113.64
C TYR A 490 152.83 -16.11 113.20
N GLN A 491 153.67 -16.94 113.83
CA GLN A 491 153.78 -18.37 113.54
C GLN A 491 153.77 -19.20 114.82
N ARG A 492 153.10 -20.36 114.77
CA ARG A 492 153.05 -21.34 115.85
C ARG A 492 153.39 -22.75 115.35
N ILE A 493 154.28 -23.44 116.06
CA ILE A 493 154.56 -24.87 115.82
C ILE A 493 153.51 -25.68 116.58
N VAL A 494 152.78 -26.53 115.86
CA VAL A 494 151.61 -27.28 116.40
C VAL A 494 151.95 -28.75 116.59
N ALA A 495 152.95 -29.28 115.87
CA ALA A 495 153.53 -30.60 116.05
C ALA A 495 155.04 -30.55 115.72
N PRO A 496 155.86 -31.55 116.10
CA PRO A 496 157.32 -31.54 115.86
C PRO A 496 157.70 -31.36 114.39
N ASN A 497 156.78 -31.69 113.49
CA ASN A 497 156.94 -31.65 112.05
C ASN A 497 155.85 -30.80 111.35
N ALA A 498 155.14 -29.93 112.08
CA ALA A 498 154.08 -29.08 111.53
C ALA A 498 154.03 -27.68 112.17
N SER A 499 153.89 -26.64 111.34
CA SER A 499 153.74 -25.25 111.78
C SER A 499 152.65 -24.51 111.00
N VAL A 500 152.04 -23.52 111.63
CA VAL A 500 151.02 -22.65 111.02
C VAL A 500 151.43 -21.20 111.22
N SER A 501 151.35 -20.40 110.16
CA SER A 501 151.66 -18.97 110.16
C SER A 501 150.50 -18.13 109.63
N LEU A 502 150.39 -16.91 110.14
CA LEU A 502 149.40 -15.91 109.75
C LEU A 502 150.09 -14.55 109.66
N SER A 503 149.98 -13.88 108.51
CA SER A 503 150.63 -12.59 108.26
C SER A 503 149.70 -11.59 107.62
N GLY A 504 149.83 -10.32 107.99
CA GLY A 504 149.08 -9.21 107.41
C GLY A 504 150.01 -8.12 106.89
N ALA A 505 149.67 -7.50 105.75
CA ALA A 505 150.42 -6.38 105.17
C ALA A 505 149.51 -5.31 104.58
N PHE A 506 150.03 -4.09 104.52
CA PHE A 506 149.27 -2.90 104.12
C PHE A 506 150.13 -1.96 103.25
N SER A 507 149.56 -1.44 102.16
CA SER A 507 150.18 -0.45 101.26
C SER A 507 149.13 0.49 100.64
N GLY A 508 149.10 1.75 101.09
CA GLY A 508 148.13 2.75 100.64
C GLY A 508 146.67 2.32 100.92
N SER A 509 145.88 2.12 99.86
CA SER A 509 144.49 1.65 99.93
C SER A 509 144.33 0.13 99.82
N GLU A 510 145.43 -0.62 99.65
CA GLU A 510 145.41 -2.08 99.50
C GLU A 510 145.82 -2.76 100.82
N ARG A 511 145.10 -3.83 101.19
CA ARG A 511 145.29 -4.62 102.40
C ARG A 511 145.32 -6.10 102.04
N GLY A 512 146.24 -6.85 102.62
CA GLY A 512 146.41 -8.27 102.35
C GLY A 512 146.62 -9.07 103.62
N VAL A 513 146.08 -10.27 103.66
CA VAL A 513 146.30 -11.26 104.73
C VAL A 513 146.69 -12.57 104.06
N SER A 514 147.68 -13.26 104.61
CA SER A 514 148.11 -14.58 104.18
C SER A 514 148.18 -15.52 105.38
N ALA A 515 147.80 -16.77 105.17
CA ALA A 515 147.93 -17.84 106.14
C ALA A 515 148.62 -19.01 105.47
N GLY A 516 149.53 -19.68 106.17
CA GLY A 516 150.28 -20.81 105.65
C GLY A 516 150.40 -21.93 106.68
N ALA A 517 150.54 -23.16 106.22
CA ALA A 517 150.92 -24.28 107.05
C ALA A 517 152.07 -25.02 106.38
N GLY A 518 153.11 -25.36 107.16
CA GLY A 518 154.28 -26.07 106.68
C GLY A 518 154.42 -27.38 107.43
N PHE A 519 154.64 -28.48 106.71
CA PHE A 519 154.85 -29.81 107.25
C PHE A 519 156.17 -30.34 106.70
N SER A 520 156.95 -31.07 107.52
CA SER A 520 158.10 -31.83 107.02
C SER A 520 157.90 -33.31 107.33
N TRP A 521 158.42 -34.20 106.49
CA TRP A 521 158.36 -35.65 106.68
C TRP A 521 159.72 -36.27 106.43
#